data_AF-A0A7V1KNE9-F1
#
_entry.id   AF-A0A7V1KNE9-F1
#
_cell.length_a   1.000
_cell.length_b   1.000
_cell.length_c   1.000
_cell.angle_alpha   90.00
_cell.angle_beta   90.00
_cell.angle_gamma   90.00
#
_symmetry.space_group_name_H-M   'P 1'
#
loop_
_entity.id
_entity.type
_entity.pdbx_description
1 polymer ?
#
loop_
_entity_poly.entity_id
_entity_poly.type
_entity_poly.pdbx_seq_one_letter_code
_entity_poly.pdbx_strand_id
1 'polypeptide(L)'
;MRSLLAVALILTAGIGGWAQGGVSPLGLVPGPAPGLSVSIWTDKPEYRIGELAWIHFYVSQPAYVYIFNIDAAGLVRQIFPNAYSPNPYVSAGQHVIPDQPTYQLRVVGPPGTEILQIIASTVPLAFPTGQPDDPFPLLGGTPEEGRAQVLGLVPEPGCGCYVTAWTSFQTLPGMSYGLWPCPPCWGWGPCPPCYGTVVAPTGAGWFCDQEGNWHFFIGECPDEPGWCWYLGPDGKWHFRIRIQLGG
;
A
#
# COMPACT_ATOMS: atom_id res chain seq x y z
N MET A 1 6.79 -62.38 -16.53
CA MET A 1 6.06 -61.73 -15.42
C MET A 1 7.08 -61.23 -14.41
N ARG A 2 7.32 -59.91 -14.34
CA ARG A 2 8.01 -59.22 -13.26
C ARG A 2 7.57 -57.75 -13.30
N SER A 3 6.69 -57.39 -12.37
CA SER A 3 6.23 -56.03 -12.13
C SER A 3 7.40 -55.13 -11.74
N LEU A 4 7.46 -53.92 -12.29
CA LEU A 4 8.16 -52.80 -11.67
C LEU A 4 7.16 -51.64 -11.51
N LEU A 5 6.82 -51.41 -10.25
CA LEU A 5 5.97 -50.34 -9.76
C LEU A 5 6.63 -48.98 -10.03
N ALA A 6 5.84 -48.05 -10.57
CA ALA A 6 6.17 -46.64 -10.69
C ALA A 6 6.25 -45.99 -9.31
N VAL A 7 7.35 -45.28 -9.03
CA VAL A 7 7.43 -44.33 -7.92
C VAL A 7 7.24 -42.94 -8.51
N ALA A 8 6.04 -42.39 -8.34
CA ALA A 8 5.75 -40.99 -8.62
C ALA A 8 6.17 -40.16 -7.39
N LEU A 9 7.25 -39.39 -7.53
CA LEU A 9 7.65 -38.40 -6.53
C LEU A 9 6.74 -37.18 -6.67
N ILE A 10 5.74 -37.06 -5.81
CA ILE A 10 4.94 -35.84 -5.68
C ILE A 10 5.73 -34.86 -4.83
N LEU A 11 6.35 -33.88 -5.48
CA LEU A 11 6.93 -32.70 -4.81
C LEU A 11 5.79 -31.74 -4.45
N THR A 12 5.21 -31.90 -3.26
CA THR A 12 4.38 -30.85 -2.66
C THR A 12 5.30 -29.74 -2.15
N ALA A 13 5.55 -28.73 -3.00
CA ALA A 13 6.10 -27.45 -2.57
C ALA A 13 5.06 -26.77 -1.64
N GLY A 14 5.46 -26.57 -0.39
CA GLY A 14 4.59 -26.15 0.70
C GLY A 14 3.98 -24.77 0.50
N ILE A 15 2.67 -24.69 0.76
CA ILE A 15 2.01 -23.44 1.13
C ILE A 15 2.26 -23.27 2.62
N GLY A 16 3.19 -22.41 2.97
CA GLY A 16 3.53 -22.08 4.35
C GLY A 16 3.92 -20.62 4.46
N GLY A 17 2.94 -19.72 4.34
CA GLY A 17 3.09 -18.36 4.82
C GLY A 17 3.09 -18.41 6.35
N TRP A 18 4.28 -18.52 6.95
CA TRP A 18 4.44 -18.39 8.39
C TRP A 18 4.15 -16.95 8.78
N ALA A 19 3.21 -16.74 9.70
CA ALA A 19 3.06 -15.46 10.37
C ALA A 19 4.42 -15.08 10.97
N GLN A 20 5.00 -13.97 10.51
CA GLN A 20 6.29 -13.49 10.97
C GLN A 20 6.14 -13.09 12.45
N GLY A 21 6.71 -13.90 13.35
CA GLY A 21 6.87 -13.53 14.75
C GLY A 21 7.85 -12.36 14.85
N GLY A 22 7.34 -11.17 15.16
CA GLY A 22 8.11 -9.94 15.32
C GLY A 22 7.27 -8.88 16.03
N VAL A 23 7.92 -7.87 16.60
CA VAL A 23 7.23 -6.74 17.24
C VAL A 23 6.24 -6.12 16.26
N SER A 24 5.00 -5.92 16.70
CA SER A 24 4.00 -5.22 15.89
C SER A 24 4.56 -3.84 15.50
N PRO A 25 4.41 -3.42 14.23
CA PRO A 25 4.75 -2.06 13.80
C PRO A 25 4.03 -0.97 14.61
N LEU A 26 2.83 -1.25 15.10
CA LEU A 26 2.08 -0.37 16.01
C LEU A 26 2.44 -0.56 17.48
N GLY A 27 3.49 -1.33 17.79
CA GLY A 27 3.89 -1.62 19.17
C GLY A 27 2.85 -2.41 19.98
N LEU A 28 1.89 -3.05 19.31
CA LEU A 28 0.92 -3.92 19.96
C LEU A 28 1.64 -5.14 20.54
N VAL A 29 1.50 -5.32 21.84
CA VAL A 29 1.94 -6.53 22.54
C VAL A 29 0.73 -7.46 22.65
N PRO A 30 0.74 -8.64 22.00
CA PRO A 30 -0.38 -9.56 22.09
C PRO A 30 -0.60 -10.02 23.53
N GLY A 31 -1.83 -9.95 24.01
CA GLY A 31 -2.23 -10.65 25.23
C GLY A 31 -2.49 -12.13 24.95
N PRO A 32 -2.32 -13.03 25.93
CA PRO A 32 -2.74 -14.42 25.76
C PRO A 32 -4.27 -14.49 25.73
N ALA A 33 -4.87 -14.74 24.56
CA ALA A 33 -6.30 -15.04 24.44
C ALA A 33 -6.51 -16.54 24.21
N PRO A 34 -7.07 -17.29 25.18
CA PRO A 34 -7.21 -18.75 25.07
C PRO A 34 -7.98 -19.17 23.82
N GLY A 35 -7.37 -20.04 23.01
CA GLY A 35 -7.99 -20.60 21.80
C GLY A 35 -8.08 -19.65 20.59
N LEU A 36 -7.73 -18.36 20.75
CA LEU A 36 -7.76 -17.38 19.68
C LEU A 36 -6.37 -17.21 19.04
N SER A 37 -6.29 -17.41 17.73
CA SER A 37 -5.13 -17.08 16.91
C SER A 37 -5.58 -16.38 15.62
N VAL A 38 -4.68 -15.56 15.07
CA VAL A 38 -4.95 -14.79 13.86
C VAL A 38 -3.73 -14.78 12.96
N SER A 39 -3.95 -14.78 11.65
CA SER A 39 -2.92 -14.53 10.64
C SER A 39 -3.48 -13.69 9.49
N ILE A 40 -2.62 -12.94 8.82
CA ILE A 40 -2.96 -12.07 7.69
C ILE A 40 -1.88 -12.21 6.61
N TRP A 41 -2.29 -12.23 5.35
CA TRP A 41 -1.41 -12.24 4.19
C TRP A 41 -2.10 -11.60 2.99
N THR A 42 -1.33 -11.27 1.97
CA THR A 42 -1.82 -10.70 0.72
C THR A 42 -1.74 -11.75 -0.40
N ASP A 43 -2.52 -11.59 -1.47
CA ASP A 43 -2.47 -12.49 -2.63
C ASP A 43 -1.13 -12.43 -3.38
N LYS A 44 -0.42 -11.30 -3.28
CA LYS A 44 0.93 -11.09 -3.83
C LYS A 44 1.86 -10.47 -2.79
N PRO A 45 3.17 -10.75 -2.85
CA PRO A 45 4.17 -10.07 -2.04
C PRO A 45 4.50 -8.66 -2.55
N GLU A 46 4.15 -8.34 -3.80
CA GLU A 46 4.44 -7.07 -4.46
C GLU A 46 3.27 -6.64 -5.34
N TYR A 47 2.96 -5.35 -5.34
CA TYR A 47 1.94 -4.72 -6.17
C TYR A 47 2.51 -3.46 -6.82
N ARG A 48 2.02 -3.12 -8.00
CA ARG A 48 2.22 -1.81 -8.61
C ARG A 48 1.07 -0.89 -8.23
N ILE A 49 1.36 0.41 -8.08
CA ILE A 49 0.30 1.41 -7.91
C ILE A 49 -0.73 1.25 -9.03
N GLY A 50 -2.00 1.19 -8.65
CA GLY A 50 -3.12 0.95 -9.53
C GLY A 50 -3.57 -0.51 -9.62
N GLU A 51 -2.78 -1.49 -9.15
CA GLU A 51 -3.23 -2.89 -9.06
C GLU A 51 -4.29 -3.07 -7.97
N LEU A 52 -5.09 -4.13 -8.14
CA LEU A 52 -6.03 -4.59 -7.14
C LEU A 52 -5.33 -5.53 -6.17
N ALA A 53 -5.64 -5.41 -4.88
CA ALA A 53 -5.13 -6.25 -3.82
C ALA A 53 -6.26 -7.02 -3.13
N TRP A 54 -5.97 -8.26 -2.77
CA TRP A 54 -6.80 -9.10 -1.91
C TRP A 54 -6.05 -9.39 -0.62
N ILE A 55 -6.68 -9.06 0.49
CA ILE A 55 -6.18 -9.30 1.83
C ILE A 55 -6.87 -10.55 2.35
N HIS A 56 -6.09 -11.56 2.69
CA HIS A 56 -6.57 -12.79 3.27
C HIS A 56 -6.23 -12.82 4.75
N PHE A 57 -7.13 -13.35 5.56
CA PHE A 57 -6.84 -13.59 6.96
C PHE A 57 -7.53 -14.84 7.48
N TYR A 58 -7.01 -15.38 8.57
CA TYR A 58 -7.58 -16.52 9.29
C TYR A 58 -7.80 -16.17 10.75
N VAL A 59 -8.92 -16.62 11.31
CA VAL A 59 -9.19 -16.59 12.75
C VAL A 59 -9.60 -17.99 13.24
N SER A 60 -9.05 -18.44 14.37
CA SER A 60 -9.30 -19.80 14.89
C SER A 60 -10.69 -20.01 15.48
N GLN A 61 -11.36 -18.94 15.90
CA GLN A 61 -12.71 -18.94 16.48
C GLN A 61 -13.43 -17.64 16.09
N PRO A 62 -14.77 -17.56 16.25
CA PRO A 62 -15.48 -16.31 15.98
C PRO A 62 -14.91 -15.14 16.81
N ALA A 63 -14.69 -14.00 16.16
CA ALA A 63 -13.99 -12.86 16.73
C ALA A 63 -14.37 -11.54 16.04
N TYR A 64 -14.11 -10.43 16.71
CA TYR A 64 -14.12 -9.10 16.14
C TYR A 64 -12.75 -8.81 15.52
N VAL A 65 -12.72 -8.48 14.23
CA VAL A 65 -11.49 -8.27 13.46
C VAL A 65 -11.35 -6.82 13.03
N TYR A 66 -10.12 -6.30 13.17
CA TYR A 66 -9.74 -4.97 12.75
C TYR A 66 -8.43 -5.05 11.98
N ILE A 67 -8.38 -4.47 10.78
CA ILE A 67 -7.21 -4.50 9.89
C ILE A 67 -6.82 -3.06 9.56
N PHE A 68 -5.54 -2.75 9.75
CA PHE A 68 -4.95 -1.46 9.48
C PHE A 68 -3.86 -1.59 8.42
N ASN A 69 -3.78 -0.59 7.55
CA ASN A 69 -2.69 -0.40 6.62
C ASN A 69 -1.81 0.74 7.11
N ILE A 70 -0.49 0.52 7.10
CA ILE A 70 0.53 1.51 7.36
C ILE A 70 1.30 1.67 6.06
N ASP A 71 1.12 2.80 5.38
CA ASP A 71 1.73 3.01 4.07
C ASP A 71 3.22 3.34 4.17
N ALA A 72 3.87 3.42 3.01
CA ALA A 72 5.30 3.71 2.93
C ALA A 72 5.68 5.12 3.44
N ALA A 73 4.72 6.05 3.53
CA ALA A 73 4.89 7.36 4.16
C ALA A 73 4.55 7.33 5.66
N GLY A 74 4.03 6.22 6.18
CA GLY A 74 3.64 6.03 7.55
C GLY A 74 2.20 6.44 7.87
N LEU A 75 1.37 6.69 6.87
CA LEU A 75 -0.07 6.95 7.04
C LEU A 75 -0.75 5.69 7.57
N VAL A 76 -1.54 5.82 8.64
CA VAL A 76 -2.27 4.69 9.22
C VAL A 76 -3.76 4.80 8.91
N ARG A 77 -4.28 3.88 8.08
CA ARG A 77 -5.71 3.80 7.76
C ARG A 77 -6.30 2.46 8.17
N GLN A 78 -7.56 2.48 8.58
CA GLN A 78 -8.31 1.26 8.82
C GLN A 78 -8.93 0.75 7.52
N ILE A 79 -8.60 -0.50 7.18
CA ILE A 79 -9.09 -1.20 5.98
C ILE A 79 -10.33 -2.04 6.30
N PHE A 80 -10.43 -2.56 7.52
CA PHE A 80 -11.57 -3.35 7.97
C PHE A 80 -11.83 -3.14 9.49
N PRO A 81 -13.09 -3.00 9.93
CA PRO A 81 -14.28 -2.74 9.11
C PRO A 81 -14.16 -1.40 8.37
N ASN A 82 -14.96 -1.23 7.32
CA ASN A 82 -14.99 -0.02 6.48
C ASN A 82 -16.45 0.33 6.11
N ALA A 83 -16.68 1.46 5.43
CA ALA A 83 -18.05 1.90 5.11
C ALA A 83 -18.81 0.93 4.20
N TYR A 84 -18.10 0.09 3.43
CA TYR A 84 -18.70 -0.94 2.58
C TYR A 84 -18.98 -2.22 3.37
N SER A 85 -18.08 -2.59 4.29
CA SER A 85 -18.15 -3.78 5.13
C SER A 85 -18.07 -3.42 6.61
N PRO A 86 -19.22 -3.00 7.19
CA PRO A 86 -19.21 -2.33 8.48
C PRO A 86 -19.19 -3.26 9.69
N ASN A 87 -19.47 -4.55 9.50
CA ASN A 87 -19.55 -5.52 10.59
C ASN A 87 -18.16 -6.10 10.91
N PRO A 88 -17.56 -5.79 12.08
CA PRO A 88 -16.26 -6.35 12.47
C PRO A 88 -16.33 -7.82 12.89
N TYR A 89 -17.51 -8.38 13.18
CA TYR A 89 -17.64 -9.74 13.69
C TYR A 89 -17.64 -10.79 12.58
N VAL A 90 -16.70 -11.73 12.66
CA VAL A 90 -16.50 -12.80 11.67
C VAL A 90 -16.53 -14.18 12.31
N SER A 91 -16.90 -15.19 11.53
CA SER A 91 -16.83 -16.60 11.95
C SER A 91 -15.39 -17.11 12.00
N ALA A 92 -15.18 -18.27 12.63
CA ALA A 92 -13.92 -19.00 12.49
C ALA A 92 -13.63 -19.34 11.01
N GLY A 93 -12.35 -19.43 10.65
CA GLY A 93 -11.91 -19.83 9.32
C GLY A 93 -11.21 -18.72 8.55
N GLN A 94 -11.07 -18.94 7.24
CA GLN A 94 -10.43 -18.00 6.32
C GLN A 94 -11.44 -17.01 5.75
N HIS A 95 -11.00 -15.77 5.60
CA HIS A 95 -11.77 -14.65 5.05
C HIS A 95 -10.92 -13.88 4.05
N VAL A 96 -11.59 -13.12 3.18
CA VAL A 96 -10.94 -12.31 2.13
C VAL A 96 -11.59 -10.93 2.08
N ILE A 97 -10.78 -9.89 2.00
CA ILE A 97 -11.17 -8.50 1.78
C ILE A 97 -10.58 -8.03 0.44
N PRO A 98 -11.36 -7.38 -0.45
CA PRO A 98 -12.78 -7.08 -0.35
C PRO A 98 -13.69 -8.31 -0.25
N ASP A 99 -14.71 -8.22 0.59
CA ASP A 99 -15.72 -9.26 0.87
C ASP A 99 -17.09 -8.97 0.20
N GLN A 100 -17.24 -7.81 -0.42
CA GLN A 100 -18.45 -7.44 -1.16
C GLN A 100 -18.11 -6.99 -2.58
N PRO A 101 -19.00 -7.22 -3.57
CA PRO A 101 -18.78 -6.78 -4.95
C PRO A 101 -18.88 -5.26 -5.15
N THR A 102 -19.29 -4.53 -4.12
CA THR A 102 -19.52 -3.08 -4.12
C THR A 102 -18.24 -2.26 -4.04
N TYR A 103 -17.11 -2.88 -3.70
CA TYR A 103 -15.83 -2.18 -3.58
C TYR A 103 -14.64 -3.04 -3.98
N GLN A 104 -13.53 -2.36 -4.27
CA GLN A 104 -12.25 -2.96 -4.60
C GLN A 104 -11.16 -2.24 -3.80
N LEU A 105 -10.13 -2.97 -3.36
CA LEU A 105 -8.93 -2.37 -2.80
C LEU A 105 -7.92 -2.15 -3.92
N ARG A 106 -7.61 -0.88 -4.19
CA ARG A 106 -6.59 -0.49 -5.16
C ARG A 106 -5.37 0.02 -4.42
N VAL A 107 -4.19 -0.50 -4.75
CA VAL A 107 -2.93 -0.04 -4.17
C VAL A 107 -2.64 1.37 -4.68
N VAL A 108 -2.42 2.28 -3.75
CA VAL A 108 -2.09 3.69 -4.00
C VAL A 108 -0.67 3.96 -3.54
N GLY A 109 -0.08 5.07 -4.00
CA GLY A 109 1.26 5.45 -3.60
C GLY A 109 1.32 6.08 -2.21
N PRO A 110 2.54 6.34 -1.70
CA PRO A 110 3.81 6.26 -2.43
C PRO A 110 4.38 4.83 -2.53
N PRO A 111 5.31 4.57 -3.49
CA PRO A 111 6.05 3.31 -3.53
C PRO A 111 6.87 3.08 -2.27
N GLY A 112 7.00 1.83 -1.85
CA GLY A 112 7.76 1.40 -0.69
C GLY A 112 7.13 0.20 0.03
N THR A 113 7.56 -0.05 1.26
CA THR A 113 7.00 -1.13 2.09
C THR A 113 5.68 -0.69 2.70
N GLU A 114 4.63 -1.46 2.48
CA GLU A 114 3.34 -1.35 3.15
C GLU A 114 3.21 -2.43 4.21
N ILE A 115 2.55 -2.13 5.31
CA ILE A 115 2.36 -3.08 6.40
C ILE A 115 0.88 -3.21 6.75
N LEU A 116 0.39 -4.45 6.78
CA LEU A 116 -0.93 -4.78 7.26
C LEU A 116 -0.84 -5.32 8.68
N GLN A 117 -1.53 -4.67 9.61
CA GLN A 117 -1.67 -5.08 11.00
C GLN A 117 -3.09 -5.55 11.25
N ILE A 118 -3.26 -6.76 11.78
CA ILE A 118 -4.57 -7.30 12.19
C ILE A 118 -4.66 -7.42 13.71
N ILE A 119 -5.84 -7.14 14.24
CA ILE A 119 -6.26 -7.41 15.62
C ILE A 119 -7.49 -8.30 15.55
N ALA A 120 -7.47 -9.43 16.28
CA ALA A 120 -8.65 -10.24 16.53
C ALA A 120 -8.97 -10.20 18.01
N SER A 121 -10.21 -9.89 18.37
CA SER A 121 -10.67 -9.71 19.75
C SER A 121 -11.92 -10.54 20.03
N THR A 122 -12.05 -11.08 21.23
CA THR A 122 -13.26 -11.76 21.73
C THR A 122 -14.34 -10.77 22.16
N VAL A 123 -13.98 -9.49 22.31
CA VAL A 123 -14.88 -8.38 22.67
C VAL A 123 -14.86 -7.29 21.60
N PRO A 124 -15.97 -6.58 21.35
CA PRO A 124 -15.99 -5.49 20.38
C PRO A 124 -15.11 -4.33 20.84
N LEU A 125 -14.34 -3.77 19.91
CA LEU A 125 -13.50 -2.59 20.11
C LEU A 125 -14.12 -1.37 19.41
N ALA A 126 -13.92 -0.19 19.99
CA ALA A 126 -14.57 1.05 19.56
C ALA A 126 -13.86 1.75 18.38
N PHE A 127 -13.40 0.96 17.41
CA PHE A 127 -12.82 1.49 16.17
C PHE A 127 -13.90 2.09 15.25
N PRO A 128 -13.59 3.17 14.53
CA PRO A 128 -14.53 3.78 13.57
C PRO A 128 -14.70 2.87 12.36
N THR A 129 -15.85 2.94 11.70
CA THR A 129 -16.13 2.15 10.48
C THR A 129 -15.98 2.98 9.19
N GLY A 130 -15.84 4.31 9.29
CA GLY A 130 -15.77 5.21 8.13
C GLY A 130 -17.14 5.73 7.70
N GLN A 131 -17.14 6.55 6.66
CA GLN A 131 -18.33 7.16 6.06
C GLN A 131 -18.28 6.97 4.54
N PRO A 132 -19.40 7.08 3.80
CA PRO A 132 -19.37 6.92 2.33
C PRO A 132 -18.34 7.80 1.60
N ASP A 133 -18.10 9.03 2.11
CA ASP A 133 -17.15 9.97 1.52
C ASP A 133 -15.69 9.75 1.99
N ASP A 134 -15.48 9.00 3.07
CA ASP A 134 -14.17 8.54 3.55
C ASP A 134 -14.31 7.10 4.10
N PRO A 135 -14.35 6.10 3.21
CA PRO A 135 -14.75 4.74 3.58
C PRO A 135 -13.72 4.03 4.47
N PHE A 136 -12.47 4.50 4.47
CA PHE A 136 -11.34 3.90 5.18
C PHE A 136 -10.77 4.90 6.20
N PRO A 137 -11.25 4.93 7.46
CA PRO A 137 -10.86 5.93 8.44
C PRO A 137 -9.36 6.17 8.55
N LEU A 138 -8.96 7.44 8.56
CA LEU A 138 -7.60 7.84 8.93
C LEU A 138 -7.45 7.78 10.47
N LEU A 139 -6.43 7.06 10.92
CA LEU A 139 -6.07 6.95 12.34
C LEU A 139 -4.80 7.73 12.70
N GLY A 140 -4.02 8.18 11.70
CA GLY A 140 -2.85 9.00 11.94
C GLY A 140 -2.13 9.38 10.65
N GLY A 141 -1.63 10.61 10.60
CA GLY A 141 -0.77 11.12 9.53
C GLY A 141 0.63 10.51 9.55
N THR A 142 1.01 9.93 10.70
CA THR A 142 2.30 9.29 10.97
C THR A 142 2.10 7.97 11.71
N PRO A 143 3.12 7.08 11.74
CA PRO A 143 3.05 5.83 12.48
C PRO A 143 2.84 6.05 13.99
N GLU A 144 3.43 7.11 14.55
CA GLU A 144 3.33 7.44 15.97
C GLU A 144 1.92 7.87 16.37
N GLU A 145 1.29 8.72 15.56
CA GLU A 145 -0.11 9.14 15.74
C GLU A 145 -1.05 7.95 15.61
N GLY A 146 -0.89 7.17 14.54
CA GLY A 146 -1.71 5.98 14.31
C GLY A 146 -1.57 4.96 15.42
N ARG A 147 -0.34 4.74 15.90
CA ARG A 147 -0.07 3.89 17.07
C ARG A 147 -0.79 4.42 18.31
N ALA A 148 -0.67 5.71 18.62
CA ALA A 148 -1.30 6.29 19.81
C ALA A 148 -2.83 6.12 19.75
N GLN A 149 -3.44 6.34 18.59
CA GLN A 149 -4.87 6.17 18.40
C GLN A 149 -5.30 4.70 18.50
N VAL A 150 -4.57 3.77 17.88
CA VAL A 150 -4.87 2.33 17.98
C VAL A 150 -4.71 1.83 19.41
N LEU A 151 -3.62 2.18 20.10
CA LEU A 151 -3.39 1.77 21.49
C LEU A 151 -4.40 2.37 22.46
N GLY A 152 -4.93 3.57 22.20
CA GLY A 152 -5.98 4.18 23.01
C GLY A 152 -7.34 3.46 22.90
N LEU A 153 -7.54 2.64 21.86
CA LEU A 153 -8.77 1.90 21.61
C LEU A 153 -8.67 0.41 21.93
N VAL A 154 -7.44 -0.11 22.10
CA VAL A 154 -7.19 -1.50 22.44
C VAL A 154 -7.16 -1.65 23.97
N PRO A 155 -7.87 -2.65 24.55
CA PRO A 155 -7.82 -2.92 25.98
C PRO A 155 -6.39 -3.26 26.43
N GLU A 156 -6.11 -3.12 27.73
CA GLU A 156 -4.80 -3.50 28.25
C GLU A 156 -4.47 -4.98 27.96
N PRO A 157 -3.21 -5.34 27.65
CA PRO A 157 -2.82 -6.71 27.29
C PRO A 157 -3.22 -7.78 28.32
N GLY A 158 -3.39 -7.38 29.58
CA GLY A 158 -3.84 -8.25 30.68
C GLY A 158 -5.28 -8.74 30.57
N CYS A 159 -6.11 -8.18 29.67
CA CYS A 159 -7.49 -8.64 29.46
C CYS A 159 -7.57 -10.08 28.91
N GLY A 160 -6.50 -10.58 28.26
CA GLY A 160 -6.50 -11.86 27.56
C GLY A 160 -7.59 -11.97 26.48
N CYS A 161 -7.96 -10.84 25.89
CA CYS A 161 -9.15 -10.70 25.06
C CYS A 161 -8.84 -10.49 23.57
N TYR A 162 -7.59 -10.19 23.21
CA TYR A 162 -7.20 -10.00 21.82
C TYR A 162 -5.82 -10.59 21.50
N VAL A 163 -5.61 -10.92 20.23
CA VAL A 163 -4.34 -11.30 19.63
C VAL A 163 -4.09 -10.47 18.37
N THR A 164 -2.85 -10.42 17.93
CA THR A 164 -2.44 -9.61 16.78
C THR A 164 -1.49 -10.37 15.88
N ALA A 165 -1.52 -10.06 14.58
CA ALA A 165 -0.53 -10.51 13.61
C ALA A 165 -0.27 -9.40 12.58
N TRP A 166 0.77 -9.53 11.77
CA TRP A 166 1.04 -8.58 10.71
C TRP A 166 1.74 -9.25 9.53
N THR A 167 1.68 -8.58 8.38
CA THR A 167 2.43 -8.92 7.17
C THR A 167 2.85 -7.65 6.46
N SER A 168 3.80 -7.74 5.53
CA SER A 168 4.20 -6.62 4.67
C SER A 168 4.19 -7.02 3.21
N PHE A 169 3.96 -6.04 2.34
CA PHE A 169 4.13 -6.20 0.89
C PHE A 169 4.86 -4.97 0.32
N GLN A 170 5.38 -5.09 -0.90
CA GLN A 170 6.02 -3.97 -1.59
C GLN A 170 5.07 -3.28 -2.56
N THR A 171 4.95 -1.97 -2.46
CA THR A 171 4.33 -1.11 -3.48
C THR A 171 5.41 -0.60 -4.42
N LEU A 172 5.35 -1.03 -5.67
CA LEU A 172 6.19 -0.58 -6.77
C LEU A 172 5.52 0.59 -7.50
N PRO A 173 6.31 1.45 -8.18
CA PRO A 173 5.76 2.44 -9.08
C PRO A 173 4.79 1.82 -10.10
N GLY A 174 3.65 2.48 -10.30
CA GLY A 174 2.65 2.10 -11.29
C GLY A 174 3.22 2.14 -12.71
N MET A 175 2.87 1.16 -13.53
CA MET A 175 3.07 1.27 -14.98
C MET A 175 1.90 2.04 -15.56
N SER A 176 2.06 3.34 -15.77
CA SER A 176 1.10 4.09 -16.58
C SER A 176 1.33 3.77 -18.05
N TYR A 177 0.56 2.83 -18.58
CA TYR A 177 0.36 2.68 -20.02
C TYR A 177 -0.65 3.74 -20.47
N GLY A 178 -0.20 4.98 -20.53
CA GLY A 178 -0.90 6.07 -21.17
C GLY A 178 -0.05 6.57 -22.33
N LEU A 179 -0.70 6.97 -23.43
CA LEU A 179 -0.19 8.08 -24.22
C LEU A 179 -0.08 9.27 -23.27
N TRP A 180 1.07 9.42 -22.62
CA TRP A 180 1.25 10.42 -21.58
C TRP A 180 1.09 11.81 -22.20
N PRO A 181 0.32 12.72 -21.57
CA PRO A 181 0.18 14.06 -22.12
C PRO A 181 1.57 14.66 -22.21
N CYS A 182 1.96 15.12 -23.39
CA CYS A 182 3.18 15.88 -23.56
C CYS A 182 3.18 17.00 -22.49
N PRO A 183 4.32 17.30 -21.86
CA PRO A 183 4.41 18.40 -20.91
C PRO A 183 3.74 19.65 -21.54
N PRO A 184 2.80 20.30 -20.83
CA PRO A 184 1.99 21.33 -21.44
C PRO A 184 2.87 22.55 -21.75
N CYS A 185 3.03 22.88 -23.03
CA CYS A 185 3.82 24.07 -23.42
C CYS A 185 3.03 25.38 -23.32
N TRP A 186 1.73 25.35 -22.99
CA TRP A 186 0.85 26.52 -22.80
C TRP A 186 0.99 27.64 -23.86
N GLY A 187 1.41 27.29 -25.08
CA GLY A 187 1.65 28.24 -26.17
C GLY A 187 2.93 29.08 -26.05
N TRP A 188 3.79 28.81 -25.08
CA TRP A 188 5.13 29.39 -24.96
C TRP A 188 6.09 28.49 -25.75
N GLY A 189 6.91 29.08 -26.64
CA GLY A 189 7.74 28.32 -27.59
C GLY A 189 8.82 27.44 -26.94
N PRO A 190 9.72 26.87 -27.75
CA PRO A 190 9.50 25.58 -28.39
C PRO A 190 9.00 24.51 -27.40
N CYS A 191 7.97 23.75 -27.75
CA CYS A 191 7.45 22.69 -26.87
C CYS A 191 8.49 21.56 -26.67
N PRO A 192 8.54 20.91 -25.50
CA PRO A 192 9.41 19.76 -25.28
C PRO A 192 9.17 18.66 -26.32
N PRO A 193 10.23 17.98 -26.82
CA PRO A 193 10.09 16.88 -27.75
C PRO A 193 9.22 15.77 -27.15
N CYS A 194 8.15 15.43 -27.87
CA CYS A 194 7.19 14.42 -27.44
C CYS A 194 6.97 13.44 -28.59
N TYR A 195 7.71 12.32 -28.57
CA TYR A 195 7.64 11.31 -29.63
C TYR A 195 6.44 10.36 -29.49
N GLY A 196 5.47 10.68 -28.63
CA GLY A 196 4.18 9.98 -28.50
C GLY A 196 4.24 8.56 -27.94
N THR A 197 5.40 7.90 -27.88
CA THR A 197 5.52 6.48 -27.48
C THR A 197 6.66 6.18 -26.50
N VAL A 198 7.24 7.19 -25.84
CA VAL A 198 8.36 6.99 -24.92
C VAL A 198 7.87 6.69 -23.51
N VAL A 199 8.21 5.50 -23.01
CA VAL A 199 8.09 5.15 -21.58
C VAL A 199 9.12 5.97 -20.80
N ALA A 200 8.66 6.96 -20.04
CA ALA A 200 9.51 7.81 -19.23
C ALA A 200 9.38 7.38 -17.74
N PRO A 201 10.46 6.98 -17.05
CA PRO A 201 10.40 6.65 -15.63
C PRO A 201 10.06 7.89 -14.78
N THR A 202 9.61 7.70 -13.54
CA THR A 202 9.52 8.80 -12.56
C THR A 202 10.86 9.53 -12.45
N GLY A 203 10.84 10.86 -12.43
CA GLY A 203 12.04 11.68 -12.49
C GLY A 203 12.57 11.93 -13.90
N ALA A 204 12.01 11.33 -14.95
CA ALA A 204 12.33 11.71 -16.31
C ALA A 204 11.76 13.09 -16.64
N GLY A 205 12.50 13.85 -17.44
CA GLY A 205 12.11 15.21 -17.80
C GLY A 205 12.83 15.75 -19.02
N TRP A 206 12.41 16.94 -19.40
CA TRP A 206 13.02 17.73 -20.47
C TRP A 206 13.42 19.08 -19.91
N PHE A 207 14.68 19.46 -20.11
CA PHE A 207 15.24 20.76 -19.74
C PHE A 207 15.50 21.57 -21.01
N CYS A 208 15.08 22.83 -21.00
CA CYS A 208 15.38 23.80 -22.04
C CYS A 208 16.45 24.75 -21.52
N ASP A 209 17.57 24.78 -22.23
CA ASP A 209 18.65 25.73 -21.96
C ASP A 209 18.29 27.15 -22.42
N GLN A 210 19.18 28.11 -22.14
CA GLN A 210 18.96 29.52 -22.53
C GLN A 210 18.98 29.72 -24.05
N GLU A 211 19.62 28.81 -24.78
CA GLU A 211 19.71 28.79 -26.24
C GLU A 211 18.44 28.20 -26.89
N GLY A 212 17.52 27.63 -26.10
CA GLY A 212 16.26 27.06 -26.57
C GLY A 212 16.36 25.59 -27.03
N ASN A 213 17.45 24.90 -26.73
CA ASN A 213 17.61 23.48 -27.02
C ASN A 213 17.02 22.63 -25.90
N TRP A 214 16.46 21.48 -26.28
CA TRP A 214 15.86 20.54 -25.35
C TRP A 214 16.80 19.38 -25.04
N HIS A 215 17.00 19.13 -23.74
CA HIS A 215 17.82 18.06 -23.20
C HIS A 215 16.97 17.11 -22.38
N PHE A 216 17.02 15.82 -22.69
CA PHE A 216 16.38 14.81 -21.86
C PHE A 216 17.22 14.54 -20.62
N PHE A 217 16.58 14.38 -19.47
CA PHE A 217 17.24 14.00 -18.23
C PHE A 217 16.41 12.98 -17.43
N ILE A 218 17.07 12.28 -16.51
CA ILE A 218 16.46 11.42 -15.50
C ILE A 218 17.01 11.85 -14.14
N GLY A 219 16.11 12.13 -13.20
CA GLY A 219 16.44 12.56 -11.85
C GLY A 219 15.99 14.00 -11.60
N GLU A 220 16.85 14.80 -11.00
CA GLU A 220 16.52 16.20 -10.71
C GLU A 220 16.69 17.09 -11.94
N CYS A 221 15.87 18.14 -11.99
CA CYS A 221 16.00 19.20 -12.97
C CYS A 221 17.41 19.81 -12.90
N PRO A 222 18.11 20.00 -14.04
CA PRO A 222 19.45 20.58 -14.06
C PRO A 222 19.55 21.90 -13.30
N ASP A 223 20.71 22.10 -12.66
CA ASP A 223 20.97 23.30 -11.84
C ASP A 223 21.27 24.55 -12.67
N GLU A 224 21.41 24.42 -13.98
CA GLU A 224 21.72 25.50 -14.91
C GLU A 224 20.52 26.45 -15.11
N PRO A 225 20.75 27.72 -15.46
CA PRO A 225 19.68 28.63 -15.84
C PRO A 225 18.87 28.10 -17.04
N GLY A 226 17.55 28.07 -16.91
CA GLY A 226 16.66 27.49 -17.91
C GLY A 226 15.32 27.09 -17.30
N TRP A 227 14.56 26.25 -18.00
CA TRP A 227 13.35 25.65 -17.44
C TRP A 227 13.26 24.18 -17.74
N CYS A 228 12.58 23.43 -16.89
CA CYS A 228 12.35 22.02 -17.09
C CYS A 228 10.93 21.61 -16.76
N TRP A 229 10.51 20.56 -17.44
CA TRP A 229 9.37 19.74 -17.08
C TRP A 229 9.90 18.40 -16.58
N TYR A 230 9.43 17.93 -15.43
CA TYR A 230 9.79 16.60 -14.91
C TYR A 230 8.57 15.84 -14.40
N LEU A 231 8.62 14.53 -14.50
CA LEU A 231 7.56 13.64 -14.05
C LEU A 231 7.72 13.33 -12.56
N GLY A 232 6.74 13.73 -11.76
CA GLY A 232 6.74 13.48 -10.32
C GLY A 232 6.40 12.03 -9.96
N PRO A 233 6.67 11.60 -8.71
CA PRO A 233 6.24 10.29 -8.19
C PRO A 233 4.72 10.12 -8.17
N ASP A 234 3.98 11.24 -8.19
CA ASP A 234 2.53 11.32 -8.30
C ASP A 234 2.00 11.08 -9.73
N GLY A 235 2.91 10.87 -10.69
CA GLY A 235 2.56 10.69 -12.09
C GLY A 235 2.01 11.95 -12.75
N LYS A 236 2.41 13.14 -12.29
CA LYS A 236 2.05 14.43 -12.92
C LYS A 236 3.29 15.18 -13.40
N TRP A 237 3.11 16.02 -14.41
CA TRP A 237 4.15 16.94 -14.87
C TRP A 237 4.30 18.11 -13.89
N HIS A 238 5.52 18.34 -13.46
CA HIS A 238 5.93 19.49 -12.65
C HIS A 238 6.81 20.41 -13.48
N PHE A 239 6.58 21.70 -13.36
CA PHE A 239 7.38 22.73 -14.02
C PHE A 239 8.30 23.39 -13.00
N ARG A 240 9.58 23.54 -13.35
CA ARG A 240 10.54 24.32 -12.58
C ARG A 240 11.29 25.23 -13.53
N ILE A 241 11.43 26.49 -13.15
CA ILE A 241 12.22 27.48 -13.88
C ILE A 241 13.30 28.03 -12.97
N ARG A 242 14.50 28.20 -13.52
CA ARG A 242 15.62 28.85 -12.85
C ARG A 242 16.08 30.02 -13.71
N ILE A 243 15.86 31.22 -13.20
CA ILE A 243 16.31 32.45 -13.81
C ILE A 243 17.61 32.90 -13.15
N GLN A 244 18.59 33.29 -13.95
CA GLN A 244 19.77 33.98 -13.46
C GLN A 244 19.43 35.48 -13.35
N LEU A 245 19.44 36.02 -12.14
CA LEU A 245 19.21 37.44 -11.88
C LEU A 245 20.56 38.11 -11.57
N GLY A 246 21.10 38.86 -12.53
CA GLY A 246 22.31 39.69 -12.38
C GLY A 246 23.60 39.04 -12.88
N GLY A 247 24.42 39.86 -13.56
CA GLY A 247 25.80 39.54 -13.96
C GLY A 247 26.84 40.03 -12.97
#